data_AF-A0A257JUP7-F1
#
_entry.id   AF-A0A257JUP7-F1
#
_cell.length_a   1.000
_cell.length_b   1.000
_cell.length_c   1.000
_cell.angle_alpha   90.00
_cell.angle_beta   90.00
_cell.angle_gamma   90.00
#
_symmetry.space_group_name_H-M   'P 1'
#
loop_
_entity.id
_entity.type
_entity.pdbx_description
1 polymer ?
#
loop_
_entity_poly.entity_id
_entity_poly.type
_entity_poly.pdbx_seq_one_letter_code
_entity_poly.pdbx_strand_id
1 'polypeptide(L)'
;MGLDYTIRTYTKKENLSKVLVWLGKNSWANQEKLTFYIGHNQLYVNGHELKIDGKKAKDNDCFISANNISFLTSLIFDIDSEIVASFEDDFFPDFEHLAECILENGKIRVGGFDCYISESENSDFFQISLHAVTSKMSIMLARSQSVKRWIIEFSIACEAILSFVDQESSERIIYFYNGKSTHITIPNDFDEEDKKDFKNLLGDYFELGT
;
A
#
# COMPACT_ATOMS: atom_id res chain seq x y z
N MET A 1 -14.44 -9.54 -15.08
CA MET A 1 -14.25 -8.88 -13.77
C MET A 1 -12.91 -8.15 -13.84
N GLY A 2 -12.77 -6.98 -13.22
CA GLY A 2 -11.49 -6.26 -13.17
C GLY A 2 -10.49 -6.97 -12.27
N LEU A 3 -9.21 -6.60 -12.36
CA LEU A 3 -8.18 -7.05 -11.42
C LEU A 3 -8.16 -6.09 -10.22
N ASP A 4 -8.20 -6.61 -8.99
CA ASP A 4 -8.13 -5.83 -7.75
C ASP A 4 -6.88 -6.19 -6.95
N TYR A 5 -5.71 -5.84 -7.50
CA TYR A 5 -4.46 -6.15 -6.82
C TYR A 5 -4.19 -5.15 -5.70
N THR A 6 -3.64 -5.63 -4.60
CA THR A 6 -3.47 -4.84 -3.38
C THR A 6 -2.04 -4.94 -2.88
N ILE A 7 -1.41 -3.81 -2.53
CA ILE A 7 -0.21 -3.83 -1.69
C ILE A 7 -0.67 -4.02 -0.24
N ARG A 8 -0.19 -5.06 0.44
CA ARG A 8 -0.42 -5.28 1.87
C ARG A 8 0.88 -5.21 2.65
N THR A 9 0.86 -4.53 3.78
CA THR A 9 2.01 -4.39 4.69
C THR A 9 1.57 -4.53 6.13
N TYR A 10 2.34 -5.27 6.93
CA TYR A 10 2.09 -5.50 8.35
C TYR A 10 3.20 -4.87 9.18
N THR A 11 2.85 -4.02 10.14
CA THR A 11 3.79 -3.38 11.06
C THR A 11 3.23 -3.33 12.47
N LYS A 12 4.11 -3.22 13.48
CA LYS A 12 3.70 -3.12 14.88
C LYS A 12 2.91 -1.84 15.15
N LYS A 13 1.99 -1.88 16.12
CA LYS A 13 1.16 -0.71 16.48
C LYS A 13 1.99 0.53 16.84
N GLU A 14 3.09 0.34 17.56
CA GLU A 14 4.02 1.43 17.93
C GLU A 14 4.63 2.17 16.72
N ASN A 15 4.66 1.51 15.54
CA ASN A 15 5.25 2.05 14.31
C ASN A 15 4.25 2.78 13.40
N LEU A 16 2.98 2.93 13.80
CA LEU A 16 1.98 3.63 12.98
C LEU A 16 2.39 5.08 12.64
N SER A 17 3.06 5.78 13.56
CA SER A 17 3.57 7.12 13.28
C SER A 17 4.55 7.13 12.09
N LYS A 18 5.39 6.10 11.96
CA LYS A 18 6.34 5.94 10.84
C LYS A 18 5.60 5.71 9.52
N VAL A 19 4.53 4.91 9.53
CA VAL A 19 3.66 4.69 8.37
C VAL A 19 3.09 6.02 7.86
N LEU A 20 2.47 6.81 8.74
CA LEU A 20 1.83 8.06 8.36
C LEU A 20 2.86 9.10 7.89
N VAL A 21 4.02 9.19 8.55
CA VAL A 21 5.11 10.06 8.10
C VAL A 21 5.61 9.67 6.72
N TRP A 22 5.73 8.37 6.44
CA TRP A 22 6.18 7.89 5.12
C TRP A 22 5.15 8.19 4.04
N LEU A 23 3.87 7.89 4.28
CA LEU A 23 2.78 8.18 3.35
C LEU A 23 2.67 9.68 3.09
N GLY A 24 2.77 10.53 4.12
CA GLY A 24 2.75 11.99 3.95
C GLY A 24 3.87 12.55 3.06
N LYS A 25 4.98 11.82 2.89
CA LYS A 25 6.09 12.19 1.99
C LYS A 25 6.00 11.53 0.61
N ASN A 26 5.37 10.36 0.51
CA ASN A 26 5.36 9.52 -0.68
C ASN A 26 3.96 9.32 -1.28
N SER A 27 3.01 10.17 -0.89
CA SER A 27 1.67 10.25 -1.45
C SER A 27 1.34 11.67 -1.90
N TRP A 28 0.28 11.82 -2.70
CA TRP A 28 -0.17 13.09 -3.25
C TRP A 28 -1.71 13.15 -3.29
N ALA A 29 -2.28 14.33 -3.02
CA ALA A 29 -3.72 14.55 -3.07
C ALA A 29 -4.08 16.04 -3.27
N ASN A 30 -3.70 16.66 -4.39
CA ASN A 30 -4.11 18.02 -4.79
C ASN A 30 -4.21 19.07 -3.66
N GLN A 31 -3.17 19.19 -2.83
CA GLN A 31 -3.10 20.07 -1.65
C GLN A 31 -4.00 19.72 -0.46
N GLU A 32 -4.83 18.68 -0.57
CA GLU A 32 -5.58 18.11 0.54
C GLU A 32 -4.69 17.31 1.48
N LYS A 33 -4.86 17.57 2.77
CA LYS A 33 -4.13 16.91 3.85
C LYS A 33 -5.11 16.39 4.88
N LEU A 34 -4.87 15.16 5.30
CA LEU A 34 -5.51 14.52 6.44
C LEU A 34 -4.57 14.66 7.63
N THR A 35 -5.09 15.18 8.73
CA THR A 35 -4.37 15.41 9.97
C THR A 35 -4.64 14.26 10.93
N PHE A 36 -3.57 13.69 11.48
CA PHE A 36 -3.64 12.63 12.48
C PHE A 36 -2.95 13.07 13.77
N TYR A 37 -3.58 12.83 14.91
CA TYR A 37 -3.03 13.11 16.23
C TYR A 37 -2.67 11.79 16.93
N ILE A 38 -1.37 11.57 17.17
CA ILE A 38 -0.83 10.43 17.93
C ILE A 38 -0.19 10.98 19.21
N GLY A 39 -0.87 10.81 20.35
CA GLY A 39 -0.47 11.45 21.60
C GLY A 39 -0.47 12.97 21.44
N HIS A 40 0.71 13.60 21.53
CA HIS A 40 0.91 15.04 21.33
C HIS A 40 1.44 15.41 19.94
N ASN A 41 1.67 14.42 19.07
CA ASN A 41 2.24 14.65 17.75
C ASN A 41 1.14 14.80 16.71
N GLN A 42 1.25 15.85 15.91
CA GLN A 42 0.42 16.08 14.73
C GLN A 42 1.16 15.59 13.49
N LEU A 43 0.54 14.69 12.74
CA LEU A 43 1.05 14.07 11.52
C LEU A 43 0.11 14.37 10.36
N TYR A 44 0.62 14.30 9.14
CA TYR A 44 -0.16 14.58 7.94
C TYR A 44 0.05 13.51 6.88
N VAL A 45 -1.04 13.14 6.20
CA VAL A 45 -1.02 12.32 4.98
C VAL A 45 -1.72 13.10 3.88
N ASN A 46 -1.20 13.05 2.65
CA ASN A 46 -1.92 13.63 1.51
C ASN A 46 -3.02 12.64 1.11
N GLY A 47 -4.28 13.05 1.27
CA GLY A 47 -5.44 12.21 0.99
C GLY A 47 -6.75 12.95 1.15
N HIS A 48 -7.84 12.30 0.78
CA HIS A 48 -9.21 12.82 0.88
C HIS A 48 -10.19 11.70 1.24
N GLU A 49 -11.46 12.06 1.47
CA GLU A 49 -12.53 11.13 1.85
C GLU A 49 -12.25 10.27 3.09
N LEU A 50 -11.62 10.87 4.11
CA LEU A 50 -11.31 10.18 5.37
C LEU A 50 -12.57 9.55 5.99
N LYS A 51 -12.47 8.25 6.28
CA LYS A 51 -13.43 7.48 7.06
C LYS A 51 -12.73 6.85 8.26
N ILE A 52 -13.43 6.88 9.39
CA ILE A 52 -12.99 6.32 10.66
C ILE A 52 -14.07 5.33 11.09
N ASP A 53 -13.69 4.07 11.29
CA ASP A 53 -14.59 2.96 11.62
C ASP A 53 -15.82 2.91 10.69
N GLY A 54 -15.57 3.09 9.40
CA GLY A 54 -16.57 3.09 8.32
C GLY A 54 -17.42 4.35 8.20
N LYS A 55 -17.24 5.36 9.06
CA LYS A 55 -18.01 6.62 9.04
C LYS A 55 -17.16 7.75 8.47
N LYS A 56 -17.75 8.54 7.56
CA LYS A 56 -17.10 9.75 7.04
C LYS A 56 -16.74 10.69 8.19
N ALA A 57 -15.47 11.06 8.30
CA ALA A 57 -15.02 12.03 9.27
C ALA A 57 -15.61 13.41 8.91
N LYS A 58 -16.07 14.16 9.92
CA LYS A 58 -16.67 15.49 9.70
C LYS A 58 -15.61 16.54 9.36
N ASP A 59 -14.41 16.35 9.90
CA ASP A 59 -13.24 17.18 9.68
C ASP A 59 -12.09 16.27 9.22
N ASN A 60 -11.06 16.86 8.60
CA ASN A 60 -9.85 16.13 8.19
C ASN A 60 -8.95 15.74 9.39
N ASP A 61 -9.45 15.88 10.61
CA ASP A 61 -8.73 15.66 11.85
C ASP A 61 -9.15 14.33 12.49
N CYS A 62 -8.17 13.47 12.80
CA CYS A 62 -8.38 12.17 13.42
C CYS A 62 -7.47 12.01 14.64
N PHE A 63 -8.06 11.67 15.79
CA PHE A 63 -7.30 11.10 16.91
C PHE A 63 -7.13 9.61 16.66
N ILE A 64 -5.90 9.10 16.71
CA ILE A 64 -5.64 7.67 16.47
C ILE A 64 -5.95 6.87 17.73
N SER A 65 -7.24 6.83 18.07
CA SER A 65 -7.85 5.77 18.89
C SER A 65 -8.77 4.90 18.03
N ALA A 66 -8.65 4.98 16.70
CA ALA A 66 -9.50 4.32 15.74
C ALA A 66 -8.90 2.99 15.32
N ASN A 67 -9.75 1.96 15.27
CA ASN A 67 -9.35 0.62 14.86
C ASN A 67 -9.21 0.54 13.34
N ASN A 68 -10.02 1.32 12.61
CA ASN A 68 -10.02 1.32 11.14
C ASN A 68 -10.03 2.74 10.59
N ILE A 69 -9.07 3.01 9.72
CA ILE A 69 -8.92 4.28 9.01
C ILE A 69 -8.93 3.96 7.52
N SER A 70 -9.71 4.70 6.73
CA SER A 70 -9.57 4.66 5.28
C SER A 70 -9.66 6.02 4.62
N PHE A 71 -8.98 6.15 3.48
CA PHE A 71 -8.94 7.39 2.70
C PHE A 71 -8.45 7.10 1.28
N LEU A 72 -8.68 8.05 0.38
CA LEU A 72 -8.19 8.01 -0.99
C LEU A 72 -6.88 8.78 -1.13
N THR A 73 -5.93 8.24 -1.88
CA THR A 73 -4.68 8.93 -2.18
C THR A 73 -4.08 8.54 -3.53
N SER A 74 -3.09 9.32 -3.99
CA SER A 74 -2.19 8.93 -5.06
C SER A 74 -0.84 8.54 -4.47
N LEU A 75 -0.20 7.50 -5.00
CA LEU A 75 1.14 7.10 -4.58
C LEU A 75 2.18 7.69 -5.54
N ILE A 76 3.37 7.99 -5.02
CA ILE A 76 4.46 8.56 -5.80
C ILE A 76 5.50 7.48 -6.10
N PHE A 77 5.77 7.22 -7.37
CA PHE A 77 6.72 6.19 -7.82
C PHE A 77 7.86 6.80 -8.66
N ASP A 78 8.97 6.07 -8.76
CA ASP A 78 9.90 6.29 -9.87
C ASP A 78 9.21 5.90 -11.19
N ILE A 79 9.64 6.51 -12.29
CA ILE A 79 9.09 6.21 -13.62
C ILE A 79 9.77 4.95 -14.17
N ASP A 80 8.96 3.96 -14.57
CA ASP A 80 9.36 2.85 -15.43
C ASP A 80 8.27 2.52 -16.46
N SER A 81 8.53 1.57 -17.35
CA SER A 81 7.61 1.24 -18.45
C SER A 81 6.24 0.77 -17.96
N GLU A 82 6.17 0.03 -16.86
CA GLU A 82 4.90 -0.47 -16.33
C GLU A 82 4.10 0.64 -15.64
N ILE A 83 4.79 1.60 -15.01
CA ILE A 83 4.16 2.81 -14.49
C ILE A 83 3.54 3.61 -15.64
N VAL A 84 4.27 3.86 -16.72
CA VAL A 84 3.77 4.59 -17.90
C VAL A 84 2.59 3.86 -18.55
N ALA A 85 2.70 2.53 -18.72
CA ALA A 85 1.64 1.69 -19.29
C ALA A 85 0.35 1.73 -18.46
N SER A 86 0.42 2.08 -17.17
CA SER A 86 -0.77 2.21 -16.32
C SER A 86 -1.69 3.38 -16.70
N PHE A 87 -1.16 4.39 -17.41
CA PHE A 87 -1.88 5.59 -17.87
C PHE A 87 -2.37 5.49 -19.31
N GLU A 88 -1.90 4.52 -20.09
CA GLU A 88 -2.32 4.39 -21.49
C GLU A 88 -3.78 3.99 -21.54
N ASP A 89 -4.61 4.69 -22.31
CA ASP A 89 -5.92 4.19 -22.72
C ASP A 89 -5.78 3.29 -23.96
N ASP A 90 -6.72 2.38 -24.17
CA ASP A 90 -6.66 1.35 -25.22
C ASP A 90 -6.63 1.92 -26.66
N PHE A 91 -6.74 3.25 -26.82
CA PHE A 91 -6.83 3.90 -28.11
C PHE A 91 -5.79 5.01 -28.38
N PHE A 92 -5.30 5.75 -27.37
CA PHE A 92 -4.15 6.67 -27.49
C PHE A 92 -3.55 6.97 -26.11
N PRO A 93 -2.22 7.14 -25.96
CA PRO A 93 -1.64 7.66 -24.74
C PRO A 93 -2.03 9.13 -24.59
N ASP A 94 -2.75 9.48 -23.53
CA ASP A 94 -2.93 10.87 -23.14
C ASP A 94 -1.62 11.40 -22.54
N PHE A 95 -0.70 11.78 -23.42
CA PHE A 95 0.60 12.33 -23.04
C PHE A 95 0.48 13.63 -22.24
N GLU A 96 -0.61 14.38 -22.42
CA GLU A 96 -0.88 15.60 -21.64
C GLU A 96 -1.20 15.22 -20.19
N HIS A 97 -2.09 14.24 -19.99
CA HIS A 97 -2.38 13.72 -18.65
C HIS A 97 -1.14 13.11 -17.97
N LEU A 98 -0.34 12.33 -18.70
CA LEU A 98 0.91 11.78 -18.18
C LEU A 98 1.87 12.90 -17.72
N ALA A 99 2.02 13.95 -18.54
CA ALA A 99 2.87 15.09 -18.22
C ALA A 99 2.40 15.84 -16.95
N GLU A 100 1.09 15.99 -16.75
CA GLU A 100 0.50 16.57 -15.55
C GLU A 100 0.68 15.71 -14.27
N CYS A 101 1.01 14.43 -14.44
CA CYS A 101 1.29 13.50 -13.35
C CYS A 101 2.77 13.45 -12.97
N ILE A 102 3.68 13.95 -13.81
CA ILE A 102 5.11 14.01 -13.51
C ILE A 102 5.37 15.18 -12.55
N LEU A 103 6.06 14.89 -11.46
CA LEU A 103 6.46 15.84 -10.43
C LEU A 103 7.80 16.49 -10.78
N GLU A 104 8.08 17.66 -10.22
CA GLU A 104 9.34 18.40 -10.45
C GLU A 104 10.61 17.61 -10.11
N ASN A 105 10.50 16.62 -9.21
CA ASN A 105 11.61 15.74 -8.83
C ASN A 105 11.82 14.54 -9.76
N GLY A 106 11.10 14.48 -10.89
CA GLY A 106 11.20 13.40 -11.87
C GLY A 106 10.50 12.10 -11.45
N LYS A 107 9.76 12.09 -10.34
CA LYS A 107 8.85 11.01 -9.96
C LYS A 107 7.46 11.27 -10.56
N ILE A 108 6.58 10.29 -10.48
CA ILE A 108 5.22 10.39 -11.03
C ILE A 108 4.19 10.03 -9.95
N ARG A 109 3.09 10.77 -9.91
CA ARG A 109 1.92 10.44 -9.07
C ARG A 109 1.01 9.47 -9.85
N VAL A 110 0.70 8.34 -9.24
CA VAL A 110 -0.28 7.36 -9.76
C VAL A 110 -1.46 7.33 -8.80
N GLY A 111 -2.62 7.74 -9.29
CA GLY A 111 -3.77 8.10 -8.46
C GLY A 111 -4.85 7.03 -8.38
N GLY A 112 -5.71 7.17 -7.36
CA GLY A 112 -6.88 6.31 -7.15
C GLY A 112 -6.57 5.09 -6.29
N PHE A 113 -5.76 5.20 -5.24
CA PHE A 113 -5.61 4.11 -4.28
C PHE A 113 -6.61 4.26 -3.13
N ASP A 114 -7.41 3.22 -2.91
CA ASP A 114 -8.15 3.06 -1.66
C ASP A 114 -7.17 2.56 -0.58
N CYS A 115 -6.85 3.43 0.37
CA CYS A 115 -5.97 3.12 1.49
C CYS A 115 -6.79 2.71 2.70
N TYR A 116 -6.42 1.59 3.32
CA TYR A 116 -6.97 1.11 4.58
C TYR A 116 -5.84 0.87 5.57
N ILE A 117 -6.02 1.34 6.80
CA ILE A 117 -5.17 1.02 7.95
C ILE A 117 -6.09 0.41 9.00
N SER A 118 -5.93 -0.88 9.25
CA SER A 118 -6.79 -1.64 10.16
C SER A 118 -5.97 -2.31 11.23
N GLU A 119 -6.40 -2.14 12.48
CA GLU A 119 -5.88 -2.88 13.63
C GLU A 119 -6.29 -4.34 13.52
N SER A 120 -5.34 -5.26 13.69
CA SER A 120 -5.67 -6.67 13.79
C SER A 120 -6.24 -6.98 15.18
N GLU A 121 -7.42 -7.58 15.25
CA GLU A 121 -8.15 -7.84 16.50
C GLU A 121 -7.39 -8.73 17.49
N ASN A 122 -6.53 -9.62 16.98
CA ASN A 122 -5.83 -10.63 17.78
C ASN A 122 -4.32 -10.44 17.83
N SER A 123 -3.79 -9.31 17.34
CA SER A 123 -2.35 -9.13 17.23
C SER A 123 -1.91 -7.68 17.45
N ASP A 124 -0.63 -7.49 17.80
CA ASP A 124 -0.04 -6.17 18.08
C ASP A 124 0.39 -5.44 16.79
N PHE A 125 -0.40 -5.59 15.72
CA PHE A 125 -0.06 -5.11 14.38
C PHE A 125 -1.19 -4.29 13.74
N PHE A 126 -0.78 -3.35 12.89
CA PHE A 126 -1.61 -2.75 11.86
C PHE A 126 -1.33 -3.44 10.53
N GLN A 127 -2.41 -3.70 9.79
CA GLN A 127 -2.37 -3.99 8.37
C GLN A 127 -2.64 -2.71 7.60
N ILE A 128 -1.78 -2.42 6.63
CA ILE A 128 -1.92 -1.35 5.67
C ILE A 128 -2.23 -1.98 4.31
N SER A 129 -3.36 -1.63 3.72
CA SER A 129 -3.77 -2.07 2.38
C SER A 129 -3.88 -0.87 1.45
N LEU A 130 -3.28 -0.98 0.25
CA LEU A 130 -3.38 0.02 -0.82
C LEU A 130 -3.94 -0.68 -2.06
N HIS A 131 -5.22 -0.48 -2.34
CA HIS A 131 -5.94 -1.14 -3.43
C HIS A 131 -5.83 -0.34 -4.73
N ALA A 132 -5.51 -1.01 -5.82
CA ALA A 132 -5.57 -0.42 -7.15
C ALA A 132 -7.02 -0.38 -7.65
N VAL A 133 -7.55 0.79 -7.98
CA VAL A 133 -8.95 0.94 -8.46
C VAL A 133 -9.14 0.62 -9.95
N THR A 134 -8.06 0.28 -10.68
CA THR A 134 -8.12 -0.10 -12.10
C THR A 134 -7.29 -1.34 -12.38
N SER A 135 -7.70 -2.13 -13.39
CA SER A 135 -6.94 -3.30 -13.82
C SER A 135 -5.52 -2.96 -14.30
N LYS A 136 -5.32 -1.78 -14.90
CA LYS A 136 -4.00 -1.34 -15.38
C LYS A 136 -3.06 -1.04 -14.21
N MET A 137 -3.57 -0.36 -13.18
CA MET A 137 -2.83 -0.19 -11.92
C MET A 137 -2.55 -1.53 -11.24
N SER A 138 -3.50 -2.46 -11.25
CA SER A 138 -3.29 -3.80 -10.71
C SER A 138 -2.12 -4.50 -11.42
N ILE A 139 -2.10 -4.53 -12.76
CA ILE A 139 -0.98 -5.09 -13.52
C ILE A 139 0.35 -4.39 -13.19
N MET A 140 0.32 -3.05 -13.09
CA MET A 140 1.47 -2.25 -12.69
C MET A 140 2.01 -2.66 -11.31
N LEU A 141 1.15 -2.92 -10.32
CA LEU A 141 1.58 -3.37 -8.99
C LEU A 141 2.37 -4.67 -9.02
N ALA A 142 1.99 -5.61 -9.90
CA ALA A 142 2.64 -6.90 -10.02
C ALA A 142 3.97 -6.83 -10.80
N ARG A 143 4.07 -5.96 -11.81
CA ARG A 143 5.16 -5.98 -12.80
C ARG A 143 6.22 -4.89 -12.62
N SER A 144 5.85 -3.74 -12.04
CA SER A 144 6.73 -2.58 -11.95
C SER A 144 7.89 -2.82 -10.96
N GLN A 145 9.11 -2.57 -11.43
CA GLN A 145 10.29 -2.54 -10.54
C GLN A 145 10.24 -1.35 -9.59
N SER A 146 9.64 -0.23 -10.03
CA SER A 146 9.46 0.96 -9.20
C SER A 146 8.46 0.72 -8.07
N VAL A 147 7.38 -0.03 -8.33
CA VAL A 147 6.48 -0.50 -7.25
C VAL A 147 7.22 -1.42 -6.28
N LYS A 148 7.98 -2.40 -6.77
CA LYS A 148 8.79 -3.27 -5.90
C LYS A 148 9.74 -2.47 -5.00
N ARG A 149 10.47 -1.50 -5.55
CA ARG A 149 11.36 -0.62 -4.76
C ARG A 149 10.56 0.18 -3.74
N TRP A 150 9.45 0.78 -4.15
CA TRP A 150 8.57 1.54 -3.26
C TRP A 150 8.08 0.69 -2.08
N ILE A 151 7.66 -0.55 -2.32
CA ILE A 151 7.24 -1.47 -1.27
C ILE A 151 8.39 -1.72 -0.29
N ILE A 152 9.59 -2.05 -0.78
CA ILE A 152 10.76 -2.32 0.07
C ILE A 152 11.13 -1.08 0.90
N GLU A 153 11.16 0.11 0.29
CA GLU A 153 11.46 1.36 1.00
C GLU A 153 10.40 1.67 2.07
N PHE A 154 9.13 1.49 1.74
CA PHE A 154 8.03 1.63 2.70
C PHE A 154 8.17 0.64 3.85
N SER A 155 8.44 -0.64 3.56
CA SER A 155 8.63 -1.69 4.56
C SER A 155 9.79 -1.37 5.52
N ILE A 156 10.91 -0.87 5.00
CA ILE A 156 12.05 -0.47 5.83
C ILE A 156 11.67 0.72 6.71
N ALA A 157 11.05 1.74 6.13
CA ALA A 157 10.70 2.97 6.84
C ALA A 157 9.69 2.74 7.98
N CYS A 158 8.73 1.83 7.78
CA CYS A 158 7.73 1.49 8.78
C CYS A 158 8.11 0.28 9.65
N GLU A 159 9.32 -0.28 9.50
CA GLU A 159 9.76 -1.50 10.18
C GLU A 159 8.73 -2.63 10.04
N ALA A 160 8.26 -2.84 8.81
CA ALA A 160 7.32 -3.89 8.50
C ALA A 160 7.92 -5.27 8.79
N ILE A 161 7.05 -6.18 9.22
CA ILE A 161 7.38 -7.60 9.31
C ILE A 161 7.23 -8.26 7.95
N LEU A 162 6.23 -7.82 7.18
CA LEU A 162 5.83 -8.43 5.94
C LEU A 162 5.23 -7.39 4.99
N SER A 163 5.63 -7.44 3.73
CA SER A 163 4.95 -6.72 2.65
C SER A 163 4.88 -7.54 1.37
N PHE A 164 3.70 -7.55 0.74
CA PHE A 164 3.44 -8.30 -0.48
C PHE A 164 2.42 -7.61 -1.38
N VAL A 165 2.36 -8.04 -2.65
CA VAL A 165 1.25 -7.76 -3.55
C VAL A 165 0.34 -8.97 -3.59
N ASP A 166 -0.93 -8.76 -3.24
CA ASP A 166 -2.00 -9.76 -3.35
C ASP A 166 -2.65 -9.63 -4.73
N GLN A 167 -2.59 -10.69 -5.56
CA GLN A 167 -3.25 -10.73 -6.86
C GLN A 167 -4.59 -11.50 -6.82
N GLU A 168 -5.19 -11.60 -5.63
CA GLU A 168 -6.48 -12.22 -5.31
C GLU A 168 -6.63 -13.69 -5.71
N SER A 169 -6.75 -13.97 -7.01
CA SER A 169 -7.07 -15.26 -7.60
C SER A 169 -5.89 -15.94 -8.29
N SER A 170 -4.76 -15.24 -8.47
CA SER A 170 -3.54 -15.81 -9.05
C SER A 170 -2.49 -16.21 -8.01
N GLU A 171 -1.83 -15.21 -7.42
CA GLU A 171 -0.64 -15.42 -6.58
C GLU A 171 -0.44 -14.26 -5.62
N ARG A 172 0.40 -14.48 -4.61
CA ARG A 172 0.95 -13.43 -3.74
C ARG A 172 2.45 -13.31 -3.99
N ILE A 173 2.92 -12.09 -4.22
CA ILE A 173 4.36 -11.83 -4.39
C ILE A 173 4.87 -11.09 -3.15
N ILE A 174 5.66 -11.78 -2.34
CA ILE A 174 6.31 -11.21 -1.15
C ILE A 174 7.57 -10.46 -1.58
N TYR A 175 7.65 -9.18 -1.20
CA TYR A 175 8.79 -8.31 -1.49
C TYR A 175 9.63 -7.98 -0.26
N PHE A 176 9.05 -8.12 0.94
CA PHE A 176 9.75 -7.88 2.19
C PHE A 176 9.29 -8.86 3.27
N TYR A 177 10.25 -9.44 3.99
CA TYR A 177 9.97 -10.31 5.13
C TYR A 177 11.08 -10.25 6.18
N ASN A 178 10.71 -10.09 7.45
CA ASN A 178 11.60 -10.11 8.62
C ASN A 178 12.89 -9.29 8.43
N GLY A 179 12.72 -8.02 8.05
CA GLY A 179 13.81 -7.05 7.90
C GLY A 179 14.63 -7.20 6.62
N LYS A 180 14.25 -8.08 5.69
CA LYS A 180 14.99 -8.34 4.45
C LYS A 180 14.12 -8.16 3.22
N SER A 181 14.69 -7.55 2.18
CA SER A 181 14.12 -7.58 0.84
C SER A 181 14.15 -9.00 0.29
N THR A 182 13.05 -9.44 -0.28
CA THR A 182 12.92 -10.78 -0.88
C THR A 182 12.11 -10.70 -2.19
N HIS A 183 11.96 -11.84 -2.85
CA HIS A 183 11.07 -11.99 -4.00
C HIS A 183 10.58 -13.42 -4.06
N ILE A 184 9.49 -13.69 -3.36
CA ILE A 184 8.91 -15.03 -3.24
C ILE A 184 7.49 -14.98 -3.80
N THR A 185 7.20 -15.84 -4.76
CA THR A 185 5.87 -16.00 -5.33
C THR A 185 5.18 -17.20 -4.71
N ILE A 186 3.97 -16.99 -4.20
CA ILE A 186 3.11 -17.99 -3.57
C ILE A 186 1.86 -18.10 -4.44
N PRO A 187 1.68 -19.19 -5.21
CA PRO A 187 0.43 -19.46 -5.91
C PRO A 187 -0.77 -19.53 -4.95
N ASN A 188 -1.96 -19.14 -5.39
CA ASN A 188 -3.14 -19.25 -4.52
C ASN A 188 -3.62 -20.68 -4.30
N ASP A 189 -3.35 -21.59 -5.24
CA ASP A 189 -3.62 -23.03 -5.14
C ASP A 189 -2.54 -23.73 -4.30
N PHE A 190 -2.18 -23.12 -3.18
CA PHE A 190 -1.11 -23.56 -2.29
C PHE A 190 -1.56 -24.81 -1.52
N ASP A 191 -1.06 -25.97 -1.94
CA ASP A 191 -1.46 -27.26 -1.36
C ASP A 191 -0.91 -27.42 0.08
N GLU A 192 -1.57 -28.25 0.90
CA GLU A 192 -1.23 -28.39 2.33
C GLU A 192 0.20 -28.91 2.59
N GLU A 193 0.80 -29.65 1.64
CA GLU A 193 2.19 -30.10 1.72
C GLU A 193 3.19 -28.96 1.52
N ASP A 194 2.95 -28.05 0.56
CA ASP A 194 3.78 -26.86 0.31
C ASP A 194 3.71 -25.85 1.48
N LYS A 195 2.59 -25.83 2.22
CA LYS A 195 2.45 -25.03 3.45
C LYS A 195 3.44 -25.44 4.54
N LYS A 196 3.92 -26.67 4.56
CA LYS A 196 4.83 -27.15 5.62
C LYS A 196 6.24 -26.56 5.46
N ASP A 197 6.72 -26.46 4.23
CA ASP A 197 8.02 -25.85 3.93
C ASP A 197 7.98 -24.33 4.09
N PHE A 198 6.85 -23.69 3.74
CA PHE A 198 6.66 -22.26 3.95
C PHE A 198 6.37 -21.88 5.40
N LYS A 199 5.71 -22.72 6.20
CA LYS A 199 5.55 -22.49 7.66
C LYS A 199 6.88 -22.45 8.40
N ASN A 200 7.87 -23.21 7.95
CA ASN A 200 9.22 -23.17 8.53
C ASN A 200 9.99 -21.90 8.13
N LEU A 201 9.67 -21.29 6.99
CA LEU A 201 10.35 -20.09 6.47
C LEU A 201 9.64 -18.79 6.89
N LEU A 202 8.32 -18.83 7.02
CA LEU A 202 7.42 -17.72 7.22
C LEU A 202 6.45 -17.99 8.41
N GLY A 203 6.90 -18.59 9.51
CA GLY A 203 6.02 -18.96 10.63
C GLY A 203 5.11 -17.82 11.10
N ASP A 204 5.70 -16.63 11.28
CA ASP A 204 4.98 -15.40 11.67
C ASP A 204 3.95 -14.95 10.61
N TYR A 205 4.15 -15.25 9.33
CA TYR A 205 3.19 -14.90 8.26
C TYR A 205 1.84 -15.58 8.47
N PHE A 206 1.84 -16.83 8.91
CA PHE A 206 0.62 -17.59 9.14
C PHE A 206 -0.08 -17.22 10.45
N GLU A 207 0.62 -16.59 11.39
CA GLU A 207 0.03 -16.06 12.63
C GLU A 207 -0.58 -14.66 12.43
N LEU A 208 -0.11 -13.91 11.42
CA LEU A 208 -0.59 -12.57 11.09
C LEU A 208 -1.76 -12.55 10.08
N GLY A 209 -2.01 -13.66 9.39
CA GLY A 209 -2.89 -13.74 8.22
C GLY A 209 -4.12 -14.64 8.35
N THR A 210 -4.49 -15.07 9.56
CA THR A 210 -5.74 -15.81 9.86
C THR A 210 -6.65 -15.04 10.78
#